data_AF-A0A2V8MEX8-F1
#
_entry.id   AF-A0A2V8MEX8-F1
#
_cell.length_a   1.000
_cell.length_b   1.000
_cell.length_c   1.000
_cell.angle_alpha   90.00
_cell.angle_beta   90.00
_cell.angle_gamma   90.00
#
_symmetry.space_group_name_H-M   'P 1'
#
loop_
_entity.id
_entity.type
_entity.pdbx_description
1 polymer ?
#
loop_
_entity_poly.entity_id
_entity_poly.type
_entity_poly.pdbx_seq_one_letter_code
_entity_poly.pdbx_strand_id
1 'polypeptide(L)'
;MKEPVDLARALVTKADHDLRMAEIGIENEAPLDAVAFHLQQSAEKLIKAFLNWKQTQCPKTHALGALLDLAAPHAADLETFPTGLLGMAS
;
A
#
# COMPACT_ATOMS: atom_id res chain seq x y z
N MET A 1 15.02 -0.99 20.11
CA MET A 1 14.61 -0.98 18.69
C MET A 1 13.15 -1.39 18.63
N LYS A 2 12.34 -0.85 17.71
CA LYS A 2 10.99 -1.39 17.48
C LYS A 2 11.13 -2.69 16.70
N GLU A 3 10.42 -3.73 17.12
CA GLU A 3 10.42 -5.00 16.39
C GLU A 3 9.72 -4.83 15.03
N PRO A 4 10.05 -5.63 13.99
CA PRO A 4 9.43 -5.53 12.67
C PRO A 4 7.89 -5.55 12.71
N VAL A 5 7.32 -6.30 13.66
CA VAL A 5 5.87 -6.39 13.90
C VAL A 5 5.27 -5.08 14.44
N ASP A 6 6.02 -4.30 15.23
CA ASP A 6 5.55 -3.01 15.74
C ASP A 6 5.53 -1.96 14.62
N LEU A 7 6.52 -2.02 13.74
CA LEU A 7 6.55 -1.19 12.54
C LEU A 7 5.41 -1.55 11.59
N ALA A 8 5.14 -2.84 11.38
CA ALA A 8 4.01 -3.32 10.58
C ALA A 8 2.68 -2.79 11.15
N ARG A 9 2.44 -2.93 12.45
CA ARG A 9 1.23 -2.40 13.11
C ARG A 9 1.08 -0.89 12.92
N ALA A 10 2.15 -0.14 13.14
CA ALA A 10 2.11 1.32 12.97
C ALA A 10 1.82 1.74 11.51
N LEU A 11 2.27 0.93 10.53
CA LEU A 11 1.98 1.16 9.12
C LEU A 11 0.52 0.85 8.78
N VAL A 12 -0.06 -0.23 9.32
CA VAL A 12 -1.49 -0.54 9.17
C VAL A 12 -2.35 0.60 9.71
N THR A 13 -2.10 1.07 10.93
CA THR A 13 -2.86 2.20 11.50
C THR A 13 -2.78 3.46 10.63
N LYS A 14 -1.62 3.74 10.03
CA LYS A 14 -1.49 4.89 9.13
C LYS A 14 -2.22 4.66 7.80
N ALA A 15 -2.24 3.44 7.29
CA ALA A 15 -2.99 3.10 6.09
C ALA A 15 -4.50 3.30 6.29
N ASP A 16 -5.01 2.95 7.48
CA ASP A 16 -6.41 3.18 7.85
C ASP A 16 -6.72 4.69 7.90
N HIS A 17 -5.81 5.51 8.44
CA HIS A 17 -5.97 6.96 8.42
C HIS A 17 -6.03 7.51 6.99
N ASP A 18 -5.15 7.05 6.09
CA ASP A 18 -5.18 7.46 4.69
C ASP A 18 -6.47 7.04 3.99
N LEU A 19 -6.95 5.81 4.22
CA LEU A 19 -8.23 5.37 3.69
C LEU A 19 -9.37 6.26 4.19
N ARG A 20 -9.39 6.57 5.49
CA ARG A 20 -10.40 7.45 6.07
C ARG A 20 -10.35 8.87 5.49
N MET A 21 -9.16 9.38 5.19
CA MET A 21 -9.01 10.68 4.52
C MET A 21 -9.53 10.66 3.08
N ALA A 22 -9.33 9.55 2.35
CA ALA A 22 -9.91 9.38 1.02
C ALA A 22 -11.45 9.34 1.07
N GLU A 23 -12.02 8.60 2.02
CA GLU A 23 -13.48 8.54 2.25
C GLU A 23 -14.07 9.93 2.55
N ILE A 24 -13.47 10.66 3.50
CA ILE A 24 -13.88 12.03 3.84
C ILE A 24 -13.77 12.93 2.60
N GLY A 25 -12.71 12.78 1.82
CA GLY A 25 -12.52 13.53 0.58
C GLY A 25 -13.64 13.29 -0.43
N ILE A 26 -14.06 12.04 -0.62
CA ILE A 26 -15.19 11.68 -1.49
C ILE A 26 -16.49 12.28 -0.95
N GLU A 27 -16.76 12.14 0.35
CA GLU A 27 -17.97 12.67 1.01
C GLU A 27 -18.09 14.20 0.89
N ASN A 28 -16.96 14.91 0.79
CA ASN A 28 -16.89 16.37 0.79
C ASN A 28 -16.46 16.95 -0.57
N GLU A 29 -16.57 16.18 -1.65
CA GLU A 29 -16.27 16.61 -3.03
C GLU A 29 -14.86 17.22 -3.18
N ALA A 30 -13.88 16.66 -2.44
CA ALA A 30 -12.50 17.06 -2.55
C ALA A 30 -11.95 16.76 -3.97
N PRO A 31 -10.92 17.49 -4.43
CA PRO A 31 -10.23 17.18 -5.67
C PRO A 31 -9.82 15.69 -5.74
N LEU A 32 -10.13 15.04 -6.87
CA LEU A 32 -9.92 13.60 -7.04
C LEU A 32 -8.45 13.20 -6.99
N ASP A 33 -7.53 14.10 -7.33
CA ASP A 33 -6.10 13.90 -7.18
C ASP A 33 -5.67 13.77 -5.71
N ALA A 34 -6.28 14.55 -4.81
CA ALA A 34 -6.08 14.42 -3.36
C ALA A 34 -6.66 13.11 -2.81
N VAL A 35 -7.85 12.69 -3.28
CA VAL A 35 -8.44 11.39 -2.94
C VAL A 35 -7.54 10.25 -3.42
N ALA A 36 -7.11 10.29 -4.67
CA ALA A 36 -6.23 9.28 -5.26
C ALA A 36 -4.87 9.20 -4.55
N PHE A 37 -4.31 10.35 -4.12
CA PHE A 37 -3.11 10.39 -3.32
C PHE A 37 -3.26 9.60 -2.01
N HIS A 38 -4.35 9.81 -1.27
CA HIS A 38 -4.60 9.07 -0.03
C HIS A 38 -4.84 7.57 -0.27
N LEU A 39 -5.56 7.20 -1.33
CA LEU A 39 -5.72 5.79 -1.71
C LEU A 39 -4.37 5.13 -2.03
N GLN A 40 -3.52 5.78 -2.82
CA GLN A 40 -2.18 5.29 -3.12
C GLN A 40 -1.33 5.15 -1.84
N GLN A 41 -1.40 6.15 -0.95
CA GLN A 41 -0.69 6.15 0.32
C GLN A 41 -1.16 5.04 1.28
N SER A 42 -2.46 4.72 1.29
CA SER A 42 -3.01 3.61 2.05
C SER A 42 -2.48 2.27 1.53
N ALA A 43 -2.59 2.03 0.23
CA ALA A 43 -2.07 0.83 -0.43
C ALA A 43 -0.55 0.65 -0.19
N GLU A 44 0.23 1.72 -0.36
CA GLU A 44 1.68 1.71 -0.13
C GLU A 44 2.01 1.25 1.30
N LYS A 45 1.31 1.79 2.30
CA LYS A 45 1.57 1.49 3.71
C LYS A 45 1.16 0.05 4.07
N LEU A 46 0.08 -0.47 3.52
CA LEU A 46 -0.31 -1.87 3.71
C LEU A 46 0.72 -2.84 3.14
N ILE A 47 1.21 -2.59 1.92
CA ILE A 47 2.25 -3.44 1.31
C ILE A 47 3.53 -3.35 2.15
N LYS A 48 3.93 -2.16 2.59
CA LYS A 48 5.10 -1.98 3.47
C LYS A 48 4.92 -2.67 4.82
N ALA A 49 3.72 -2.66 5.39
CA ALA A 49 3.42 -3.36 6.63
C ALA A 49 3.59 -4.87 6.45
N PHE A 50 3.07 -5.41 5.36
CA PHE A 50 3.22 -6.82 4.99
C PHE A 50 4.69 -7.22 4.82
N LEU A 51 5.47 -6.45 4.07
CA LEU A 51 6.91 -6.69 3.89
C LEU A 51 7.67 -6.67 5.23
N ASN A 52 7.36 -5.71 6.11
CA ASN A 52 7.97 -5.67 7.45
C ASN A 52 7.59 -6.87 8.30
N TRP A 53 6.33 -7.30 8.23
CA TRP A 53 5.88 -8.51 8.93
C TRP A 53 6.59 -9.77 8.41
N LYS A 54 6.89 -9.83 7.10
CA LYS A 54 7.71 -10.88 6.46
C LYS A 54 9.22 -10.69 6.67
N GLN A 55 9.64 -9.67 7.41
CA GLN A 55 11.05 -9.31 7.65
C GLN A 55 11.84 -9.01 6.36
N THR A 56 11.15 -8.59 5.31
CA THR A 56 11.74 -8.20 4.03
C THR A 56 12.07 -6.72 4.03
N GLN A 57 13.31 -6.38 3.70
CA GLN A 57 13.78 -5.00 3.73
C GLN A 57 13.08 -4.17 2.66
N CYS A 58 12.36 -3.14 3.10
CA CYS A 58 11.67 -2.23 2.19
C CYS A 58 12.60 -1.10 1.72
N PRO A 59 12.82 -0.92 0.40
CA PRO A 59 13.54 0.23 -0.11
C PRO A 59 12.76 1.53 0.12
N LYS A 60 13.46 2.66 0.16
CA LYS A 60 12.83 3.99 0.14
C LYS A 60 12.30 4.28 -1.26
N THR A 61 11.13 3.72 -1.57
CA THR A 61 10.39 3.94 -2.83
C THR A 61 8.92 4.21 -2.54
N HIS A 62 8.28 4.94 -3.45
CA HIS A 62 6.83 5.19 -3.50
C HIS A 62 6.16 4.44 -4.67
N ALA A 63 6.93 3.69 -5.46
CA ALA A 63 6.41 2.94 -6.58
C ALA A 63 5.71 1.66 -6.09
N LEU A 64 4.39 1.61 -6.20
CA LEU A 64 3.59 0.44 -5.79
C LEU A 64 4.01 -0.84 -6.53
N GLY A 65 4.32 -0.77 -7.84
CA GLY A 65 4.80 -1.92 -8.61
C GLY A 65 6.04 -2.57 -8.00
N ALA A 66 7.06 -1.75 -7.69
CA ALA A 66 8.29 -2.24 -7.06
C ALA A 66 8.05 -2.85 -5.66
N LEU A 67 7.06 -2.35 -4.92
CA LEU A 67 6.69 -2.92 -3.62
C LEU A 67 5.92 -4.24 -3.78
N LEU A 68 5.09 -4.37 -4.81
CA LEU A 68 4.37 -5.60 -5.14
C LEU A 68 5.33 -6.69 -5.61
N ASP A 69 6.34 -6.35 -6.42
CA ASP A 69 7.38 -7.31 -6.85
C ASP A 69 8.13 -7.91 -5.66
N LEU A 70 8.38 -7.11 -4.61
CA LEU A 70 8.98 -7.58 -3.36
C LEU A 70 8.01 -8.42 -2.52
N ALA A 71 6.70 -8.19 -2.64
CA ALA A 71 5.69 -8.87 -1.85
C ALA A 71 5.25 -10.20 -2.47
N ALA A 72 5.32 -10.33 -3.81
CA ALA A 72 4.86 -11.49 -4.56
C ALA A 72 5.45 -12.83 -4.06
N PRO A 73 6.75 -12.97 -3.74
CA PRO A 73 7.30 -14.22 -3.21
C PRO A 73 6.72 -14.66 -1.85
N HIS A 74 6.01 -13.77 -1.15
CA HIS A 74 5.43 -14.04 0.17
C HIS A 74 3.91 -14.23 0.16
N ALA A 75 3.25 -13.99 -0.98
CA ALA A 75 1.80 -14.13 -1.16
C ALA A 75 1.48 -14.48 -2.61
N ALA A 76 1.17 -15.76 -2.87
CA ALA A 76 0.89 -16.28 -4.21
C ALA A 76 -0.22 -15.49 -4.94
N ASP A 77 -1.22 -15.00 -4.22
CA ASP A 77 -2.30 -14.18 -4.80
C ASP A 77 -1.79 -12.86 -5.42
N LEU A 78 -0.63 -12.35 -4.98
CA LEU A 78 -0.01 -11.14 -5.53
C LEU A 78 0.81 -11.40 -6.81
N GLU A 79 1.18 -12.64 -7.12
CA GLU A 79 1.94 -12.95 -8.34
C GLU A 79 1.16 -12.63 -9.62
N THR A 80 -0.17 -12.78 -9.56
CA THR A 80 -1.06 -12.53 -10.71
C THR A 80 -1.57 -11.08 -10.75
N PHE A 81 -1.41 -10.33 -9.67
CA PHE A 81 -1.96 -8.98 -9.50
C PHE A 81 -1.39 -7.94 -10.49
N PRO A 82 -0.07 -7.87 -10.77
CA PRO A 82 0.49 -6.94 -11.75
C PRO A 82 -0.04 -7.16 -13.17
N THR A 83 -0.23 -8.42 -13.55
CA THR A 83 -0.76 -8.82 -14.86
C THR A 83 -2.22 -8.37 -15.03
N GLY A 84 -3.01 -8.42 -13.96
CA GLY A 84 -4.39 -7.92 -13.95
C GLY A 84 -4.49 -6.39 -14.11
N LEU A 85 -3.56 -5.62 -13.53
CA LEU A 85 -3.56 -4.15 -13.62
C LEU A 85 -3.17 -3.64 -15.02
N LEU A 86 -2.17 -4.25 -15.65
CA LEU A 86 -1.74 -3.86 -17.01
C LEU A 86 -2.77 -4.26 -18.08
N GLY A 87 -3.53 -5.34 -17.86
CA GLY A 87 -4.61 -5.77 -18.74
C GLY A 87 -5.84 -4.85 -18.74
N MET A 88 -5.98 -3.96 -17.74
CA MET A 88 -7.06 -2.96 -17.68
C MET A 88 -6.72 -1.63 -18.36
N ALA A 89 -5.46 -1.44 -18.76
CA ALA A 89 -4.97 -0.25 -19.43
C ALA A 89 -4.88 -0.40 -20.97
N SER A 90 -5.49 -1.46 -21.53
CA SER A 90 -5.51 -1.77 -22.97
C SER A 90 -6.89 -1.56 -23.59
#